data_AF-A0A972ZEV4-F1
#
_entry.id   AF-A0A972ZEV4-F1
#
_cell.length_a   1.000
_cell.length_b   1.000
_cell.length_c   1.000
_cell.angle_alpha   90.00
_cell.angle_beta   90.00
_cell.angle_gamma   90.00
#
_symmetry.space_group_name_H-M   'P 1'
#
loop_
_entity.id
_entity.type
_entity.pdbx_description
1 polymer ?
#
loop_
_entity_poly.entity_id
_entity_poly.type
_entity_poly.pdbx_seq_one_letter_code
_entity_poly.pdbx_strand_id
1 'polypeptide(L)'
;MSMTDIVNKLWGFCHTLRHDGIDYGDYIEQLTYLLFLKMADEKGVDIPNRYGWNSLKNRSGTDLTDHYADILRKLREEDGILGDIFAQSMPRLPNPVNLKRVITMIDEEDWTGMDVDVKGQAFEGLLEKAASEGKKGAGQYFTPRVLIQAIVNVMKPDPRVNSQQAGLADGVVIHLEVSCRQHRIG
;
A
#
# COMPACT_ATOMS: atom_id res chain seq x y z
N MET A 1 -3.42 -20.70 -0.55
CA MET A 1 -3.93 -19.91 -1.69
C MET A 1 -2.80 -19.68 -2.66
N SER A 2 -3.07 -19.68 -3.96
CA SER A 2 -2.05 -19.37 -4.96
C SER A 2 -1.91 -17.85 -5.12
N MET A 3 -0.72 -17.38 -5.51
CA MET A 3 -0.37 -15.96 -5.65
C MET A 3 -1.38 -15.14 -6.49
N THR A 4 -1.94 -15.75 -7.53
CA THR A 4 -2.94 -15.14 -8.40
C THR A 4 -4.21 -14.79 -7.63
N ASP A 5 -4.53 -15.51 -6.55
CA ASP A 5 -5.81 -15.39 -5.85
C ASP A 5 -5.92 -14.08 -5.05
N ILE A 6 -4.85 -13.66 -4.36
CA ILE A 6 -4.87 -12.44 -3.53
C ILE A 6 -4.88 -11.17 -4.38
N VAL A 7 -4.06 -11.13 -5.44
CA VAL A 7 -4.03 -10.01 -6.40
C VAL A 7 -5.38 -9.91 -7.11
N ASN A 8 -5.96 -11.05 -7.52
CA ASN A 8 -7.28 -11.05 -8.14
C ASN A 8 -8.39 -10.65 -7.16
N LYS A 9 -8.30 -11.00 -5.87
CA LYS A 9 -9.23 -10.52 -4.84
C LYS A 9 -9.16 -9.00 -4.68
N LEU A 10 -7.96 -8.45 -4.47
CA LEU A 10 -7.72 -7.01 -4.30
C LEU A 10 -8.13 -6.22 -5.54
N TRP A 11 -7.83 -6.76 -6.72
CA TRP A 11 -8.21 -6.18 -8.00
C TRP A 11 -9.72 -6.25 -8.24
N GLY A 12 -10.35 -7.39 -7.97
CA GLY A 12 -11.80 -7.55 -8.09
C GLY A 12 -12.55 -6.58 -7.19
N PHE A 13 -11.99 -6.26 -6.02
CA PHE A 13 -12.53 -5.23 -5.14
C PHE A 13 -12.36 -3.82 -5.72
N CYS A 14 -11.25 -3.53 -6.41
CA CYS A 14 -11.04 -2.25 -7.08
C CYS A 14 -12.15 -1.93 -8.10
N HIS A 15 -12.61 -2.92 -8.86
CA HIS A 15 -13.73 -2.73 -9.78
C HIS A 15 -15.03 -2.37 -9.04
N THR A 16 -15.26 -2.94 -7.84
CA THR A 16 -16.41 -2.60 -7.00
C THR A 16 -16.35 -1.14 -6.58
N LEU A 17 -15.19 -0.65 -6.13
CA LEU A 17 -15.01 0.73 -5.70
C LEU A 17 -15.08 1.75 -6.84
N ARG A 18 -14.70 1.36 -8.06
CA ARG A 18 -14.88 2.22 -9.24
C ARG A 18 -16.34 2.57 -9.48
N HIS A 19 -17.26 1.63 -9.21
CA HIS A 19 -18.69 1.92 -9.30
C HIS A 19 -19.15 2.96 -8.26
N ASP A 20 -18.44 3.09 -7.15
CA ASP A 20 -18.66 4.10 -6.12
C ASP A 20 -17.93 5.42 -6.39
N GLY A 21 -17.33 5.58 -7.58
CA GLY A 21 -16.69 6.82 -8.03
C GLY A 21 -15.26 7.02 -7.54
N ILE A 22 -14.63 5.99 -6.96
CA ILE A 22 -13.23 6.04 -6.50
C ILE A 22 -12.30 5.70 -7.67
N ASP A 23 -11.26 6.52 -7.86
CA ASP A 23 -10.25 6.27 -8.88
C ASP A 23 -9.30 5.12 -8.47
N TYR A 24 -8.73 4.42 -9.45
CA TYR A 24 -7.76 3.36 -9.19
C TYR A 24 -6.56 3.85 -8.40
N GLY A 25 -6.06 5.06 -8.70
CA GLY A 25 -4.94 5.67 -7.98
C GLY A 25 -5.27 5.89 -6.50
N ASP A 26 -6.45 6.48 -6.23
CA ASP A 26 -6.93 6.68 -4.87
C ASP A 26 -7.07 5.34 -4.13
N TYR A 27 -7.65 4.32 -4.76
CA TYR A 27 -7.78 3.01 -4.13
C TYR A 27 -6.43 2.39 -3.76
N ILE A 28 -5.48 2.38 -4.70
CA ILE A 28 -4.13 1.82 -4.46
C ILE A 28 -3.42 2.57 -3.33
N GLU A 29 -3.58 3.89 -3.28
CA GLU A 29 -3.03 4.70 -2.19
C GLU A 29 -3.61 4.28 -0.84
N GLN A 30 -4.94 4.18 -0.73
CA GLN A 30 -5.59 3.75 0.52
C GLN A 30 -5.23 2.32 0.91
N LEU A 31 -5.16 1.42 -0.08
CA LEU A 31 -4.74 0.04 0.11
C LEU A 31 -3.31 -0.03 0.69
N THR A 32 -2.42 0.85 0.22
CA THR A 32 -1.05 0.94 0.75
C THR A 32 -1.05 1.30 2.23
N TYR A 33 -1.79 2.34 2.63
CA TYR A 33 -1.84 2.74 4.04
C TYR A 33 -2.36 1.61 4.93
N LEU A 34 -3.39 0.90 4.50
CA LEU A 34 -3.95 -0.23 5.23
C LEU A 34 -2.95 -1.40 5.33
N LEU A 35 -2.27 -1.73 4.23
CA LEU A 35 -1.26 -2.79 4.22
C LEU A 35 -0.05 -2.45 5.09
N PHE A 36 0.38 -1.19 5.09
CA PHE A 36 1.42 -0.73 6.01
C PHE A 36 1.01 -0.96 7.46
N LEU A 37 -0.20 -0.53 7.85
CA LEU A 37 -0.70 -0.72 9.21
C LEU A 37 -0.76 -2.21 9.60
N LYS A 38 -1.24 -3.06 8.69
CA LYS A 38 -1.30 -4.52 8.90
C LYS A 38 0.09 -5.12 9.12
N MET A 39 1.04 -4.82 8.23
CA MET A 39 2.41 -5.36 8.33
C MET A 39 3.16 -4.81 9.55
N ALA A 40 2.90 -3.56 9.93
CA ALA A 40 3.45 -2.96 11.13
C ALA A 40 2.97 -3.68 12.39
N ASP A 41 1.67 -4.02 12.46
CA ASP A 41 1.08 -4.82 13.54
C ASP A 41 1.71 -6.22 13.62
N GLU A 42 1.86 -6.90 12.48
CA GLU A 42 2.48 -8.24 12.40
C GLU A 42 3.96 -8.26 12.79
N LYS A 43 4.72 -7.22 12.42
CA LYS A 43 6.15 -7.09 12.78
C LYS A 43 6.38 -6.53 14.19
N GLY A 44 5.34 -6.10 14.89
CA GLY A 44 5.46 -5.44 16.19
C GLY A 44 6.15 -4.08 16.12
N VAL A 45 5.95 -3.32 15.03
CA VAL A 45 6.40 -1.94 14.92
C VAL A 45 5.62 -1.09 15.91
N ASP A 46 6.33 -0.24 16.66
CA ASP A 46 5.71 0.65 17.64
C ASP A 46 4.95 1.78 16.93
N ILE A 47 3.66 1.55 16.72
CA ILE A 47 2.67 2.56 16.31
C ILE A 47 1.87 2.89 17.57
N PRO A 48 1.59 4.17 17.86
CA PRO A 48 0.77 4.52 19.03
C PRO A 48 -0.50 3.69 19.07
N ASN A 49 -0.76 3.00 20.18
CA ASN A 49 -1.80 1.96 20.29
C ASN A 49 -3.20 2.38 19.82
N ARG A 50 -3.53 3.68 19.87
CA ARG A 50 -4.81 4.22 19.39
C ARG A 50 -4.93 4.24 17.86
N TYR A 51 -3.82 4.13 17.13
CA TYR A 51 -3.75 4.32 15.67
C TYR A 51 -3.19 3.10 14.92
N GLY A 52 -2.97 1.97 15.60
CA GLY A 52 -2.53 0.72 14.98
C GLY A 52 -3.65 -0.09 14.33
N TRP A 53 -3.30 -1.17 13.62
CA TRP A 53 -4.24 -2.03 12.88
C TRP A 53 -5.40 -2.56 13.73
N ASN A 54 -5.10 -3.06 14.93
CA ASN A 54 -6.11 -3.60 15.85
C ASN A 54 -7.14 -2.55 16.31
N SER A 55 -6.76 -1.26 16.34
CA SER A 55 -7.70 -0.17 16.66
C SER A 55 -8.71 0.10 15.54
N LEU A 56 -8.32 -0.21 14.30
CA LEU A 56 -9.11 0.01 13.09
C LEU A 56 -10.02 -1.19 12.80
N LYS A 57 -9.47 -2.41 12.84
CA LYS A 57 -10.18 -3.61 12.38
C LYS A 57 -11.41 -3.98 13.21
N ASN A 58 -11.47 -3.55 14.46
CA ASN A 58 -12.58 -3.84 15.37
C ASN A 58 -13.76 -2.87 15.24
N ARG A 59 -13.65 -1.83 14.40
CA ARG A 59 -14.70 -0.81 14.21
C ARG A 59 -15.60 -1.11 13.01
N SER A 60 -16.73 -0.42 12.94
CA SER A 60 -17.71 -0.53 11.84
C SER A 60 -18.52 0.76 11.69
N GLY A 61 -19.26 0.90 10.58
CA GLY A 61 -20.11 2.06 10.34
C GLY A 61 -19.30 3.36 10.22
N THR A 62 -19.92 4.49 10.57
CA THR A 62 -19.28 5.82 10.50
C THR A 62 -18.09 5.94 11.44
N ASP A 63 -18.13 5.26 12.60
CA ASP A 63 -17.01 5.20 13.54
C ASP A 63 -15.73 4.62 12.88
N LEU A 64 -15.88 3.67 11.94
CA LEU A 64 -14.75 3.15 11.17
C LEU A 64 -14.14 4.20 10.24
N THR A 65 -14.97 4.92 9.48
CA THR A 65 -14.48 5.93 8.53
C THR A 65 -13.86 7.12 9.23
N ASP A 66 -14.47 7.55 10.34
CA ASP A 66 -13.98 8.65 11.17
C ASP A 66 -12.65 8.28 11.83
N HIS A 67 -12.56 7.08 12.41
CA HIS A 67 -11.31 6.60 13.02
C HIS A 67 -10.20 6.38 11.99
N TYR A 68 -10.52 5.91 10.78
CA TYR A 68 -9.53 5.80 9.71
C TYR A 68 -8.98 7.17 9.28
N ALA A 69 -9.85 8.18 9.13
CA ALA A 69 -9.42 9.54 8.85
C ALA A 69 -8.53 10.10 9.98
N ASP A 70 -8.88 9.79 11.24
CA ASP A 70 -8.08 10.17 12.41
C ASP A 70 -6.70 9.51 12.43
N ILE A 71 -6.60 8.22 12.06
CA ILE A 71 -5.33 7.51 11.93
C ILE A 71 -4.43 8.20 10.91
N LEU A 72 -4.92 8.45 9.69
CA LEU A 72 -4.12 9.09 8.64
C LEU A 72 -3.63 10.48 9.08
N ARG A 73 -4.50 11.27 9.69
CA ARG A 73 -4.15 12.58 10.22
C ARG A 73 -3.08 12.50 11.31
N LYS A 74 -3.20 11.54 12.23
CA LYS A 74 -2.29 11.43 13.38
C LYS A 74 -0.93 10.88 12.97
N LEU A 75 -0.89 9.86 12.13
CA LEU A 75 0.37 9.30 11.63
C LEU A 75 1.15 10.28 10.75
N ARG A 76 0.45 11.20 10.07
CA ARG A 76 1.08 12.34 9.38
C ARG A 76 1.81 13.29 10.33
N GLU A 77 1.32 13.45 11.56
CA GLU A 77 1.89 14.36 12.57
C GLU A 77 3.05 13.73 13.36
N GLU A 78 3.30 12.43 13.18
CA GLU A 78 4.41 11.72 13.83
C GLU A 78 5.77 12.13 13.25
N ASP A 79 6.82 12.04 14.07
CA ASP A 79 8.18 12.31 13.62
C ASP A 79 8.79 11.11 12.86
N GLY A 80 9.78 11.40 12.02
CA GLY A 80 10.56 10.40 11.31
C GLY A 80 9.76 9.64 10.26
N ILE A 81 10.00 8.34 10.18
CA ILE A 81 9.51 7.50 9.08
C ILE A 81 7.98 7.45 8.97
N LEU A 82 7.25 7.48 10.09
CA LEU A 82 5.79 7.46 10.07
C LEU A 82 5.24 8.75 9.46
N GLY A 83 5.74 9.90 9.90
CA GLY A 83 5.41 11.20 9.31
C GLY A 83 5.71 11.26 7.82
N ASP A 84 6.86 10.74 7.39
CA ASP A 84 7.25 10.72 5.98
C ASP A 84 6.29 9.89 5.12
N ILE A 85 5.90 8.70 5.59
CA ILE A 85 4.99 7.80 4.85
C ILE A 85 3.58 8.40 4.74
N PHE A 86 3.10 9.06 5.80
CA PHE A 86 1.73 9.59 5.88
C PHE A 86 1.63 11.08 5.56
N ALA A 87 2.73 11.75 5.17
CA ALA A 87 2.86 13.20 4.99
C ALA A 87 1.72 13.84 4.17
N GLN A 88 1.23 13.13 3.15
CA GLN A 88 0.18 13.60 2.24
C GLN A 88 -1.09 12.74 2.26
N SER A 89 -1.19 11.80 3.21
CA SER A 89 -2.31 10.88 3.31
C SER A 89 -3.65 11.59 3.53
N MET A 90 -4.63 11.34 2.66
CA MET A 90 -6.00 11.83 2.83
C MET A 90 -6.97 10.65 2.78
N PRO A 91 -8.05 10.66 3.58
CA PRO A 91 -9.05 9.61 3.51
C PRO A 91 -9.82 9.71 2.19
N ARG A 92 -9.82 8.61 1.41
CA ARG A 92 -10.52 8.51 0.11
C ARG A 92 -11.56 7.40 0.04
N LEU A 93 -11.84 6.71 1.16
CA LEU A 93 -12.84 5.64 1.26
C LEU A 93 -14.03 6.08 2.13
N PRO A 94 -15.01 6.83 1.57
CA PRO A 94 -16.13 7.36 2.35
C PRO A 94 -17.19 6.31 2.70
N ASN A 95 -17.24 5.18 1.99
CA ASN A 95 -18.22 4.12 2.23
C ASN A 95 -17.72 3.16 3.33
N PRO A 96 -18.35 3.13 4.51
CA PRO A 96 -17.89 2.31 5.63
C PRO A 96 -18.00 0.80 5.36
N VAL A 97 -18.97 0.36 4.54
CA VAL A 97 -19.12 -1.05 4.17
C VAL A 97 -17.94 -1.51 3.33
N ASN A 98 -17.52 -0.68 2.38
CA ASN A 98 -16.39 -1.00 1.53
C ASN A 98 -15.07 -0.96 2.28
N LEU A 99 -14.84 0.08 3.08
CA LEU A 99 -13.66 0.17 3.93
C LEU A 99 -13.54 -1.05 4.84
N LYS A 100 -14.64 -1.46 5.48
CA LYS A 100 -14.67 -2.67 6.31
C LYS A 100 -14.32 -3.92 5.51
N ARG A 101 -14.86 -4.05 4.29
CA ARG A 101 -14.61 -5.19 3.41
C ARG A 101 -13.14 -5.29 2.97
N VAL A 102 -12.49 -4.18 2.65
CA VAL A 102 -11.03 -4.14 2.37
C VAL A 102 -10.25 -4.59 3.60
N ILE A 103 -10.57 -4.02 4.77
CA ILE A 103 -9.86 -4.35 6.02
C ILE A 103 -9.98 -5.83 6.33
N THR A 104 -11.17 -6.42 6.22
CA THR A 104 -11.38 -7.86 6.44
C THR A 104 -10.56 -8.70 5.44
N MET A 105 -10.57 -8.33 4.16
CA MET A 105 -9.78 -9.04 3.14
C MET A 105 -8.28 -9.00 3.41
N ILE A 106 -7.77 -7.88 3.92
CA ILE A 106 -6.36 -7.73 4.31
C ILE A 106 -6.06 -8.53 5.58
N ASP A 107 -6.95 -8.51 6.58
CA ASP A 107 -6.75 -9.19 7.87
C ASP A 107 -6.77 -10.72 7.77
N GLU A 108 -7.45 -11.27 6.76
CA GLU A 108 -7.52 -12.72 6.48
C GLU A 108 -6.19 -13.34 6.05
N GLU A 109 -5.21 -12.53 5.64
CA GLU A 109 -3.97 -12.98 5.02
C GLU A 109 -2.78 -12.62 5.94
N ASP A 110 -1.78 -13.51 6.03
CA ASP A 110 -0.52 -13.25 6.73
C ASP A 110 0.46 -12.56 5.76
N TRP A 111 0.48 -11.23 5.81
CA TRP A 111 1.26 -10.44 4.88
C TRP A 111 2.75 -10.51 5.19
N THR A 112 3.16 -10.64 6.45
CA THR A 112 4.57 -10.79 6.81
C THR A 112 5.15 -12.15 6.44
N GLY A 113 4.38 -13.22 6.61
CA GLY A 113 4.79 -14.60 6.30
C GLY A 113 4.88 -14.89 4.80
N MET A 114 4.29 -14.05 3.95
CA MET A 114 4.47 -14.12 2.50
C MET A 114 5.91 -13.79 2.08
N ASP A 115 6.36 -14.44 1.03
CA ASP A 115 7.65 -14.15 0.40
C ASP A 115 7.69 -12.70 -0.12
N VAL A 116 8.86 -12.07 -0.05
CA VAL A 116 9.05 -10.66 -0.43
C VAL A 116 8.74 -10.44 -1.91
N ASP A 117 9.11 -11.39 -2.75
CA ASP A 117 8.98 -11.30 -4.20
C ASP A 117 7.52 -11.41 -4.61
N VAL A 118 6.78 -12.21 -3.84
CA VAL A 118 5.34 -12.36 -3.96
C VAL A 118 4.62 -11.05 -3.64
N LYS A 119 5.04 -10.33 -2.59
CA LYS A 119 4.48 -9.00 -2.28
C LYS A 119 4.81 -8.00 -3.38
N GLY A 120 6.06 -7.98 -3.85
CA GLY A 120 6.49 -7.11 -4.94
C GLY A 120 5.64 -7.30 -6.20
N GLN A 121 5.50 -8.54 -6.67
CA GLN A 121 4.69 -8.89 -7.85
C GLN A 121 3.21 -8.54 -7.68
N ALA A 122 2.67 -8.71 -6.47
CA ALA A 122 1.28 -8.35 -6.18
C ALA A 122 1.02 -6.84 -6.35
N PHE A 123 1.91 -6.01 -5.78
CA PHE A 123 1.81 -4.56 -5.91
C PHE A 123 2.10 -4.07 -7.32
N GLU A 124 3.13 -4.61 -7.98
CA GLU A 124 3.43 -4.30 -9.38
C GLU A 124 2.24 -4.62 -10.29
N GLY A 125 1.61 -5.79 -10.11
CA GLY A 125 0.42 -6.17 -10.86
C GLY A 125 -0.78 -5.25 -10.62
N LEU A 126 -0.96 -4.74 -9.41
CA LEU A 126 -2.01 -3.73 -9.12
C LEU A 126 -1.71 -2.39 -9.82
N LEU A 127 -0.45 -1.95 -9.80
CA LEU A 127 -0.01 -0.71 -10.45
C LEU A 127 -0.13 -0.80 -11.98
N GLU A 128 0.31 -1.91 -12.58
CA GLU A 128 0.24 -2.15 -14.03
C GLU A 128 -1.21 -2.15 -14.52
N LYS A 129 -2.11 -2.81 -13.79
CA LYS A 129 -3.54 -2.84 -14.13
C LYS A 129 -4.19 -1.47 -13.97
N ALA A 130 -3.86 -0.71 -12.91
CA ALA A 130 -4.35 0.66 -12.75
C ALA A 130 -3.88 1.58 -13.87
N ALA A 131 -2.61 1.47 -14.27
CA ALA A 131 -2.07 2.22 -15.41
C ALA A 131 -2.77 1.85 -16.73
N SER A 132 -3.13 0.58 -16.92
CA SER A 132 -3.79 0.08 -18.13
C SER A 132 -5.26 0.49 -18.25
N GLU A 133 -5.98 0.65 -17.13
CA GLU A 133 -7.42 0.99 -17.14
C GLU A 133 -7.74 2.49 -16.99
N GLY A 134 -6.73 3.32 -16.72
CA GLY A 134 -6.84 4.77 -16.65
C GLY A 134 -7.12 5.40 -18.03
N LYS A 135 -8.34 5.91 -18.24
CA LYS A 135 -8.67 6.69 -19.44
C LYS A 135 -8.01 8.08 -19.35
N LYS A 136 -7.08 8.35 -20.27
CA LYS A 136 -6.24 9.57 -20.49
C LYS A 136 -4.92 9.59 -19.70
N GLY A 137 -3.81 9.35 -20.41
CA GLY A 137 -2.50 9.89 -20.04
C GLY A 137 -1.55 8.98 -19.25
N ALA A 138 -1.62 7.66 -19.42
CA ALA A 138 -0.80 6.68 -18.69
C ALA A 138 0.72 6.65 -19.07
N GLY A 139 1.31 7.77 -19.47
CA GLY A 139 2.76 7.92 -19.58
C GLY A 139 3.42 8.42 -18.28
N GLN A 140 2.63 8.76 -17.25
CA GLN A 140 3.10 9.46 -16.06
C GLN A 140 2.43 8.99 -14.75
N TYR A 141 2.02 7.73 -14.64
CA TYR A 141 1.67 7.18 -13.31
C TYR A 141 2.96 6.93 -12.54
N PHE A 142 3.45 8.03 -12.00
CA PHE A 142 4.54 8.10 -11.05
C PHE A 142 4.07 7.38 -9.78
N THR A 143 4.69 6.26 -9.44
CA THR A 143 4.69 5.76 -8.06
C THR A 143 5.20 6.93 -7.21
N PRO A 144 4.42 7.53 -6.28
CA PRO A 144 4.94 8.60 -5.44
C PRO A 144 6.22 8.09 -4.80
N ARG A 145 7.33 8.82 -4.85
CA ARG A 145 8.62 8.35 -4.27
C ARG A 145 8.46 7.90 -2.81
N VAL A 146 7.47 8.47 -2.13
CA VAL A 146 7.02 8.14 -0.77
C VAL A 146 6.54 6.69 -0.63
N LEU A 147 5.85 6.14 -1.64
CA LEU A 147 5.36 4.77 -1.68
C LEU A 147 6.50 3.75 -1.80
N ILE A 148 7.47 4.03 -2.69
CA ILE A 148 8.70 3.23 -2.79
C ILE A 148 9.49 3.33 -1.48
N GLN A 149 9.63 4.53 -0.93
CA GLN A 149 10.38 4.76 0.31
C GLN A 149 9.75 4.07 1.53
N ALA A 150 8.42 4.05 1.63
CA ALA A 150 7.68 3.35 2.69
C ALA A 150 7.96 1.84 2.67
N ILE A 151 7.89 1.25 1.48
CA ILE A 151 8.15 -0.18 1.26
C ILE A 151 9.63 -0.48 1.52
N VAL A 152 10.56 0.28 0.93
CA VAL A 152 12.02 0.16 1.15
C VAL A 152 12.35 0.21 2.64
N ASN A 153 11.80 1.17 3.37
CA ASN A 153 12.18 1.38 4.75
C ASN A 153 11.60 0.33 5.72
N VAL A 154 10.41 -0.23 5.44
CA VAL A 154 9.83 -1.36 6.20
C VAL A 154 10.54 -2.67 5.88
N MET A 155 11.07 -2.80 4.66
CA MET A 155 11.73 -4.01 4.18
C MET A 155 13.23 -4.03 4.51
N LYS A 156 13.86 -2.88 4.76
CA LYS A 156 15.30 -2.73 5.11
C LYS A 156 16.25 -3.53 4.20
N PRO A 157 16.30 -3.24 2.89
CA PRO A 157 17.23 -3.87 1.94
C PRO A 157 18.71 -3.59 2.29
N ASP A 158 19.65 -4.50 1.97
CA ASP A 158 21.09 -4.35 2.25
C ASP A 158 21.78 -3.60 1.09
N PRO A 159 22.30 -2.38 1.32
CA PRO A 159 22.86 -1.54 0.25
C PRO A 159 24.17 -2.05 -0.36
N ARG A 160 24.74 -3.17 0.11
CA ARG A 160 26.02 -3.70 -0.40
C ARG A 160 25.88 -4.75 -1.50
N VAL A 161 24.67 -5.20 -1.81
CA VAL A 161 24.49 -6.26 -2.80
C VAL A 161 24.24 -5.67 -4.19
N ASN A 162 25.18 -5.91 -5.11
CA ASN A 162 25.07 -5.46 -6.50
C ASN A 162 23.84 -6.09 -7.17
N SER A 163 23.17 -5.38 -8.08
CA SER A 163 21.92 -5.79 -8.75
C SER A 163 21.91 -7.14 -9.48
N GLN A 164 23.07 -7.77 -9.68
CA GLN A 164 23.22 -9.11 -10.26
C GLN A 164 23.41 -10.22 -9.22
N GLN A 165 23.63 -9.86 -7.95
CA GLN A 165 23.84 -10.77 -6.81
C GLN A 165 22.92 -10.46 -5.62
N ALA A 166 22.11 -9.40 -5.73
CA ALA A 166 21.14 -8.96 -4.73
C ALA A 166 20.05 -10.02 -4.55
N GLY A 167 19.73 -10.36 -3.30
CA GLY A 167 18.49 -11.08 -3.02
C GLY A 167 17.31 -10.23 -3.52
N LEU A 168 16.24 -10.86 -4.02
CA LEU A 168 15.20 -10.16 -4.79
C LEU A 168 14.53 -8.98 -4.04
N ALA A 169 14.60 -8.92 -2.70
CA ALA A 169 14.21 -7.75 -1.91
C ALA A 169 14.98 -6.47 -2.30
N ASP A 170 16.27 -6.58 -2.58
CA ASP A 170 17.10 -5.50 -3.12
C ASP A 170 16.82 -5.29 -4.61
N GLY A 171 16.42 -6.36 -5.31
CA GLY A 171 16.05 -6.35 -6.73
C GLY A 171 14.82 -5.48 -7.04
N VAL A 172 13.71 -5.66 -6.31
CA VAL A 172 12.47 -4.85 -6.45
C VAL A 172 12.76 -3.38 -6.16
N VAL A 173 13.61 -3.10 -5.17
CA VAL A 173 14.00 -1.75 -4.76
C VAL A 173 14.85 -1.07 -5.83
N ILE A 174 15.85 -1.76 -6.36
CA ILE A 174 16.69 -1.24 -7.45
C ILE A 174 15.87 -1.11 -8.74
N HIS A 175 14.92 -2.00 -9.01
CA HIS A 175 14.09 -1.94 -10.22
C HIS A 175 13.09 -0.77 -10.18
N LEU A 176 12.48 -0.51 -9.02
CA LEU A 176 11.61 0.66 -8.81
C LEU A 176 12.40 1.98 -8.91
N GLU A 177 13.64 2.04 -8.40
CA GLU A 177 14.53 3.20 -8.58
C GLU A 177 14.98 3.39 -10.03
N VAL A 178 15.32 2.31 -10.74
CA VAL A 178 15.79 2.34 -12.14
C VAL A 178 14.65 2.71 -13.10
N SER A 179 13.44 2.16 -12.90
CA SER A 179 12.24 2.50 -13.67
C SER A 179 11.84 3.98 -13.48
N CYS A 180 11.97 4.51 -12.26
CA CYS A 180 11.84 5.94 -11.97
C CYS A 180 12.92 6.82 -12.63
N ARG A 181 14.12 6.31 -12.89
CA ARG A 181 15.18 7.04 -13.61
C ARG A 181 14.99 7.01 -15.12
N GLN A 182 14.47 5.92 -15.69
CA GLN A 182 14.26 5.78 -17.14
C GLN A 182 13.11 6.64 -17.66
N HIS A 183 12.12 6.99 -16.83
CA HIS A 183 11.05 7.93 -17.18
C HIS A 183 11.44 9.41 -16.96
N ARG A 184 12.74 9.69 -16.79
CA ARG A 184 13.31 11.05 -16.67
C ARG A 184 14.11 11.45 -17.91
N ILE A 185 13.70 10.97 -19.08
CA ILE A 185 14.16 11.48 -20.38
C ILE A 185 12.94 11.54 -21.30
N GLY A 186 12.45 12.76 -21.49
CA GLY A 186 11.22 13.10 -22.22
C GLY A 186 10.65 14.39 -21.68
#